data_AF-A0A373WBM6-F1
#
_entry.id   AF-A0A373WBM6-F1
#
_cell.length_a   1.000
_cell.length_b   1.000
_cell.length_c   1.000
_cell.angle_alpha   90.00
_cell.angle_beta   90.00
_cell.angle_gamma   90.00
#
_symmetry.space_group_name_H-M   'P 1'
#
loop_
_entity.id
_entity.type
_entity.pdbx_description
1 polymer ?
#
loop_
_entity_poly.entity_id
_entity_poly.type
_entity_poly.pdbx_seq_one_letter_code
_entity_poly.pdbx_strand_id
1 'polypeptide(L)'
;MASCRKHSAYTQHLYVQSRGFIEAGNLLVGDKLISVNGEDLVIVKFFIEETAESVSVYNFQVEDYHTYFVGECAVWVHNKCKTTQNPDGSYDVEAEYKDGWTDDQKRAADKKCQQLSEADTKIASKDQIDSQRKTSSSSNKQFRERNNIPKSQDIDHIQDIQFDGMDVDANKQGLDRSVNRSLGRQFKNGTGDLAEGTVLRNFKMVDKITP
;
A
#
# COMPACT_ATOMS: atom_id res chain seq x y z
N MET A 1 16.75 18.54 -21.46
CA MET A 1 16.29 17.25 -22.01
C MET A 1 16.55 16.18 -20.98
N ALA A 2 15.51 15.51 -20.49
CA ALA A 2 15.64 14.44 -19.51
C ALA A 2 16.06 13.14 -20.21
N SER A 3 17.30 12.68 -19.98
CA SER A 3 17.73 11.34 -20.39
C SER A 3 17.81 10.47 -19.16
N CYS A 4 16.73 9.75 -18.84
CA CYS A 4 16.71 8.82 -17.72
C CYS A 4 17.33 7.48 -18.16
N ARG A 5 18.57 7.19 -17.74
CA ARG A 5 19.13 5.82 -17.79
C ARG A 5 18.77 5.13 -16.48
N LYS A 6 18.00 4.05 -16.53
CA LYS A 6 17.69 3.22 -15.35
C LYS A 6 18.29 1.83 -15.55
N HIS A 7 19.05 1.38 -14.56
CA HIS A 7 19.36 -0.03 -14.41
C HIS A 7 18.35 -0.63 -13.43
N SER A 8 17.46 -1.47 -13.99
CA SER A 8 16.57 -2.49 -13.42
C SER A 8 15.32 -2.09 -12.57
N ALA A 9 14.32 -3.01 -12.67
CA ALA A 9 12.95 -3.09 -12.14
C ALA A 9 11.81 -2.59 -13.05
N TYR A 10 11.39 -3.43 -14.00
CA TYR A 10 10.20 -3.28 -14.87
C TYR A 10 8.90 -2.94 -14.11
N THR A 11 8.83 -3.27 -12.82
CA THR A 11 7.65 -3.18 -11.96
C THR A 11 7.53 -1.87 -11.17
N GLN A 12 8.50 -0.95 -11.28
CA GLN A 12 8.41 0.36 -10.64
C GLN A 12 7.29 1.18 -11.28
N HIS A 13 6.39 1.77 -10.48
CA HIS A 13 5.34 2.61 -11.04
C HIS A 13 5.70 4.10 -10.95
N LEU A 14 5.37 4.84 -12.01
CA LEU A 14 5.57 6.28 -12.14
C LEU A 14 4.21 6.98 -12.26
N TYR A 15 4.06 8.14 -11.64
CA TYR A 15 2.81 8.89 -11.72
C TYR A 15 2.69 9.62 -13.06
N VAL A 16 1.73 9.21 -13.88
CA VAL A 16 1.34 9.86 -15.14
C VAL A 16 0.12 10.74 -14.86
N GLN A 17 0.24 12.03 -15.17
CA GLN A 17 -0.88 12.96 -15.09
C GLN A 17 -2.06 12.41 -15.90
N SER A 18 -3.28 12.53 -15.36
CA SER A 18 -4.55 11.97 -15.90
C SER A 18 -4.72 10.45 -15.87
N ARG A 19 -3.65 9.67 -15.61
CA ARG A 19 -3.69 8.20 -15.64
C ARG A 19 -3.28 7.52 -14.34
N GLY A 20 -2.75 8.28 -13.38
CA GLY A 20 -2.31 7.73 -12.10
C GLY A 20 -0.98 7.00 -12.21
N PHE A 21 -0.72 6.06 -11.30
CA PHE A 21 0.54 5.32 -11.28
C PHE A 21 0.56 4.20 -12.31
N ILE A 22 1.49 4.29 -13.25
CA ILE A 22 1.66 3.34 -14.35
C ILE A 22 3.00 2.62 -14.17
N GLU A 23 2.97 1.29 -14.28
CA GLU A 23 4.19 0.47 -14.31
C GLU A 23 5.14 0.95 -15.42
N ALA A 24 6.43 1.02 -15.14
CA ALA A 24 7.44 1.59 -16.03
C ALA A 24 7.42 0.94 -17.43
N GLY A 25 7.17 -0.37 -17.52
CA GLY A 25 7.04 -1.09 -18.79
C GLY A 25 5.82 -0.69 -19.64
N ASN A 26 4.81 -0.06 -19.05
CA ASN A 26 3.54 0.33 -19.70
C ASN A 26 3.45 1.85 -19.98
N LEU A 27 4.55 2.58 -19.81
CA LEU A 27 4.62 4.00 -20.15
C LEU A 27 4.66 4.23 -21.65
N LEU A 28 4.05 5.33 -22.10
CA LEU A 28 4.00 5.71 -23.51
C LEU A 28 4.81 6.99 -23.75
N VAL A 29 5.40 7.08 -24.95
CA VAL A 29 5.95 8.35 -25.42
C VAL A 29 4.81 9.37 -25.50
N GLY A 30 5.03 10.55 -24.93
CA GLY A 30 4.03 11.60 -24.79
C GLY A 30 3.32 11.62 -23.44
N ASP A 31 3.45 10.57 -22.60
CA ASP A 31 2.94 10.62 -21.22
C ASP A 31 3.62 11.76 -20.45
N LYS A 32 2.81 12.44 -19.64
CA LYS A 32 3.24 13.55 -18.78
C LYS A 32 3.41 13.07 -17.35
N LEU A 33 4.65 13.06 -16.87
CA LEU A 33 4.97 12.81 -15.47
C LEU A 33 5.01 14.15 -14.70
N ILE A 34 5.10 14.08 -13.38
CA ILE A 34 5.23 15.26 -12.52
C ILE A 34 6.62 15.32 -11.88
N SER A 35 7.25 16.50 -11.96
CA SER A 35 8.50 16.80 -11.26
C SER A 35 8.26 17.24 -9.82
N VAL A 36 9.32 17.32 -9.02
CA VAL A 36 9.29 17.87 -7.65
C VAL A 36 8.72 19.29 -7.56
N ASN A 37 8.84 20.09 -8.62
CA ASN A 37 8.33 21.46 -8.68
C ASN A 37 6.88 21.54 -9.18
N GLY A 38 6.24 20.40 -9.46
CA GLY A 38 4.89 20.33 -10.03
C GLY A 38 4.82 20.55 -11.54
N GLU A 39 5.97 20.62 -12.22
CA GLU A 39 6.03 20.82 -13.68
C GLU A 39 5.88 19.50 -14.46
N ASP A 40 5.34 19.61 -15.68
CA ASP A 40 5.20 18.50 -16.63
C ASP A 40 6.56 18.00 -17.14
N LEU A 41 6.81 16.70 -16.96
CA LEU A 41 7.93 16.00 -17.60
C LEU A 41 7.39 15.07 -18.67
N VAL A 42 7.61 15.40 -19.95
CA VAL A 42 7.14 14.59 -21.07
C VAL A 42 8.11 13.45 -21.37
N ILE A 43 7.60 12.23 -21.46
CA ILE A 43 8.37 11.09 -21.93
C ILE A 43 8.62 11.25 -23.44
N VAL A 44 9.86 11.58 -23.80
CA VAL A 44 10.28 11.71 -25.22
C VAL A 44 10.83 10.42 -25.79
N LYS A 45 11.34 9.52 -24.94
CA LYS A 45 11.93 8.24 -25.32
C LYS A 45 12.01 7.32 -24.10
N PHE A 46 11.87 6.02 -24.32
CA PHE A 46 12.18 4.99 -23.33
C PHE A 46 12.90 3.83 -24.03
N PHE A 47 13.65 3.04 -23.26
CA PHE A 47 14.35 1.86 -23.73
C PHE A 47 14.12 0.72 -22.75
N ILE A 48 14.04 -0.48 -23.29
CA ILE A 48 14.00 -1.73 -22.53
C ILE A 48 15.33 -2.44 -22.83
N GLU A 49 16.12 -2.69 -21.79
CA GLU A 49 17.44 -3.33 -21.90
C GLU A 49 17.40 -4.65 -21.12
N GLU A 50 17.66 -5.76 -21.82
CA GLU A 50 17.88 -7.08 -21.20
C GLU A 50 19.38 -7.28 -20.98
N THR A 51 19.77 -7.62 -19.76
CA THR A 51 21.17 -7.88 -19.41
C THR A 51 21.41 -9.38 -19.30
N ALA A 52 22.50 -9.86 -19.91
CA ALA A 52 22.89 -11.27 -19.83
C ALA A 52 23.32 -11.70 -18.41
N GLU A 53 23.83 -10.74 -17.63
CA GLU A 53 24.21 -10.92 -16.23
C GLU A 53 23.24 -10.16 -15.30
N SER A 54 23.12 -10.63 -14.05
CA SER A 54 22.30 -9.96 -13.04
C SER A 54 22.89 -8.61 -12.65
N VAL A 55 22.08 -7.55 -12.72
CA VAL A 55 22.47 -6.21 -12.28
C VAL A 55 21.82 -5.89 -10.93
N SER A 56 22.63 -5.41 -9.98
CA SER A 56 22.12 -4.94 -8.68
C SER A 56 21.24 -3.70 -8.84
N VAL A 57 20.11 -3.70 -8.13
CA VAL A 57 19.22 -2.55 -8.01
C VAL A 57 19.07 -2.12 -6.57
N TYR A 58 18.74 -0.85 -6.37
CA TYR A 58 18.52 -0.29 -5.06
C TYR A 58 17.08 0.21 -4.96
N ASN A 59 16.37 -0.22 -3.92
CA ASN A 59 15.08 0.31 -3.51
C ASN A 59 15.19 0.76 -2.06
N PHE A 60 14.50 1.85 -1.71
CA PHE A 60 14.37 2.28 -0.33
C PHE A 60 12.93 2.70 -0.06
N GLN A 61 12.50 2.55 1.19
CA GLN A 61 11.16 2.88 1.60
C GLN A 61 11.20 4.19 2.38
N VAL A 62 10.50 5.20 1.87
CA VAL A 62 10.25 6.43 2.62
C VAL A 62 9.14 6.15 3.63
N GLU A 63 9.42 6.43 4.90
CA GLU A 63 8.44 6.34 5.97
C GLU A 63 7.23 7.23 5.68
N ASP A 64 6.04 6.78 6.07
CA ASP A 64 4.74 7.41 5.88
C ASP A 64 4.26 7.55 4.43
N TYR A 65 5.00 8.19 3.55
CA TYR A 65 4.48 8.50 2.21
C TYR A 65 4.59 7.32 1.25
N HIS A 66 5.64 6.49 1.38
CA HIS A 66 6.01 5.43 0.43
C HIS A 66 6.09 5.90 -1.03
N THR A 67 6.27 7.20 -1.22
CA THR A 67 6.55 7.82 -2.51
C THR A 67 7.85 8.58 -2.41
N TYR A 68 8.62 8.58 -3.49
CA TYR A 68 9.90 9.29 -3.56
C TYR A 68 10.10 9.84 -4.96
N PHE A 69 11.09 10.72 -5.12
CA PHE A 69 11.49 11.24 -6.43
C PHE A 69 12.78 10.54 -6.87
N VAL A 70 12.85 10.12 -8.13
CA VAL A 70 14.00 9.39 -8.68
C VAL A 70 14.60 10.05 -9.91
N GLY A 71 15.91 9.83 -10.10
CA GLY A 71 16.68 10.29 -11.26
C GLY A 71 16.94 11.79 -11.28
N GLU A 72 17.75 12.23 -12.24
CA GLU A 72 18.15 13.65 -12.39
C GLU A 72 16.97 14.60 -12.58
N CYS A 73 15.86 14.10 -13.11
CA CYS A 73 14.66 14.90 -13.36
C CYS A 73 13.65 14.83 -12.21
N ALA A 74 14.00 14.15 -11.10
CA ALA A 74 13.18 14.04 -9.89
C ALA A 74 11.73 13.67 -10.22
N VAL A 75 11.53 12.45 -10.74
CA VAL A 75 10.23 11.93 -11.16
C VAL A 75 9.52 11.23 -10.00
N TRP A 76 8.22 11.49 -9.83
CA TRP A 76 7.43 10.93 -8.72
C TRP A 76 7.11 9.44 -8.90
N VAL A 77 7.51 8.62 -7.92
CA VAL A 77 7.32 7.16 -7.91
C VAL A 77 6.74 6.68 -6.59
N HIS A 78 6.11 5.49 -6.58
CA HIS A 78 5.63 4.83 -5.35
C HIS A 78 6.27 3.45 -5.13
N ASN A 79 6.44 3.05 -3.87
CA ASN A 79 6.54 1.63 -3.49
C ASN A 79 5.11 1.12 -3.30
N LYS A 80 4.56 0.38 -4.27
CA LYS A 80 3.20 -0.19 -4.15
C LYS A 80 3.27 -1.41 -3.24
N CYS A 81 2.29 -1.52 -2.35
CA CYS A 81 1.80 -2.81 -1.90
C CYS A 81 1.25 -3.55 -3.14
N LYS A 82 1.64 -4.82 -3.33
CA LYS A 82 1.33 -5.54 -4.57
C LYS A 82 -0.10 -6.05 -4.52
N THR A 83 -0.89 -5.68 -5.51
CA THR A 83 -2.21 -6.26 -5.75
C THR A 83 -2.17 -7.04 -7.05
N THR A 84 -2.66 -8.28 -7.03
CA THR A 84 -2.67 -9.19 -8.18
C THR A 84 -4.10 -9.50 -8.55
N GLN A 85 -4.52 -9.20 -9.78
CA GLN A 85 -5.87 -9.49 -10.24
C GLN A 85 -6.03 -10.99 -10.51
N ASN A 86 -7.10 -11.57 -9.98
CA ASN A 86 -7.52 -12.94 -10.20
C ASN A 86 -8.42 -13.05 -11.45
N PRO A 87 -8.54 -14.24 -12.07
CA PRO A 87 -9.41 -14.45 -13.24
C PRO A 87 -10.90 -14.12 -13.00
N ASP A 88 -11.36 -14.16 -11.76
CA ASP A 88 -12.74 -13.81 -11.36
C ASP A 88 -12.95 -12.30 -11.15
N GLY A 89 -11.91 -11.47 -11.36
CA GLY A 89 -11.92 -10.03 -11.17
C GLY A 89 -11.66 -9.57 -9.73
N SER A 90 -11.48 -10.49 -8.77
CA SER A 90 -11.01 -10.16 -7.42
C SER A 90 -9.51 -9.87 -7.40
N TYR A 91 -8.98 -9.41 -6.27
CA TYR A 91 -7.56 -9.14 -6.10
C TYR A 91 -6.99 -9.83 -4.87
N ASP A 92 -5.77 -10.34 -5.01
CA ASP A 92 -4.91 -10.74 -3.90
C ASP A 92 -4.05 -9.54 -3.46
N VAL A 93 -3.73 -9.46 -2.17
CA VAL A 93 -3.04 -8.30 -1.58
C VAL A 93 -1.81 -8.76 -0.81
N GLU A 94 -0.64 -8.28 -1.21
CA GLU A 94 0.63 -8.62 -0.56
C GLU A 94 1.20 -7.40 0.18
N ALA A 95 1.39 -7.54 1.49
CA ALA A 95 2.10 -6.57 2.31
C ALA A 95 3.49 -7.08 2.69
N GLU A 96 4.45 -6.19 2.82
CA GLU A 96 5.83 -6.52 3.16
C GLU A 96 6.07 -6.38 4.67
N TYR A 97 6.88 -7.27 5.23
CA TYR A 97 7.37 -7.11 6.60
C TYR A 97 8.28 -5.87 6.70
N LYS A 98 8.23 -5.18 7.84
CA LYS A 98 9.16 -4.09 8.14
C LYS A 98 10.46 -4.62 8.72
N ASP A 99 11.58 -4.03 8.30
CA ASP A 99 12.90 -4.31 8.87
C ASP A 99 12.91 -4.05 10.38
N GLY A 100 13.48 -5.01 11.13
CA GLY A 100 13.57 -4.93 12.58
C GLY A 100 12.29 -5.32 13.34
N TRP A 101 11.25 -5.81 12.68
CA TRP A 101 10.11 -6.40 13.38
C TRP A 101 10.50 -7.67 14.14
N THR A 102 10.03 -7.77 15.39
CA THR A 102 10.14 -8.99 16.20
C THR A 102 9.24 -10.10 15.66
N ASP A 103 9.49 -11.34 16.06
CA ASP A 103 8.64 -12.48 15.69
C ASP A 103 7.17 -12.28 16.10
N ASP A 104 6.94 -11.62 17.23
CA ASP A 104 5.58 -11.29 17.68
C ASP A 104 4.92 -10.23 16.79
N GLN A 105 5.67 -9.25 16.29
CA GLN A 105 5.17 -8.27 15.32
C GLN A 105 4.86 -8.90 13.97
N LYS A 106 5.74 -9.79 13.48
CA LYS A 106 5.48 -10.57 12.25
C LYS A 106 4.21 -11.42 12.40
N ARG A 107 4.10 -12.18 13.50
CA ARG A 107 2.90 -12.99 13.79
C ARG A 107 1.63 -12.15 13.91
N ALA A 108 1.72 -10.94 14.48
CA ALA A 108 0.59 -10.02 14.53
C ALA A 108 0.18 -9.52 13.13
N ALA A 109 1.15 -9.25 12.27
CA ALA A 109 0.91 -8.86 10.88
C ALA A 109 0.27 -10.00 10.06
N ASP A 110 0.78 -11.22 10.22
CA ASP A 110 0.21 -12.44 9.60
C ASP A 110 -1.23 -12.66 10.04
N LYS A 111 -1.49 -12.55 11.35
CA LYS A 111 -2.84 -12.70 11.89
C LYS A 111 -3.79 -11.65 11.32
N LYS A 112 -3.34 -10.40 11.16
CA LYS A 112 -4.15 -9.34 10.54
C LYS A 112 -4.47 -9.67 9.08
N CYS A 113 -3.50 -10.15 8.31
CA CYS A 113 -3.71 -10.58 6.93
C CYS A 113 -4.68 -11.78 6.87
N GLN A 114 -4.55 -12.75 7.76
CA GLN A 114 -5.48 -13.87 7.87
C GLN A 114 -6.90 -13.40 8.16
N GLN A 115 -7.09 -12.49 9.13
CA GLN A 115 -8.39 -11.92 9.47
C GLN A 115 -9.06 -11.21 8.28
N LEU A 116 -8.28 -10.44 7.50
CA LEU A 116 -8.79 -9.78 6.30
C LEU A 116 -9.13 -10.77 5.17
N SER A 117 -8.38 -11.87 5.07
CA SER A 117 -8.63 -12.92 4.07
C SER A 117 -9.85 -13.77 4.39
N GLU A 118 -10.12 -13.99 5.68
CA GLU A 118 -11.29 -14.74 6.16
C GLU A 118 -12.57 -13.89 6.16
N ALA A 119 -12.43 -12.56 6.13
CA ALA A 119 -13.54 -11.63 6.00
C ALA A 119 -14.03 -11.53 4.52
N ASP A 120 -15.29 -11.16 4.32
CA ASP A 120 -15.84 -10.81 2.99
C ASP A 120 -15.38 -9.41 2.58
N THR A 121 -14.06 -9.27 2.37
CA THR A 121 -13.41 -7.98 2.19
C THR A 121 -13.67 -7.38 0.81
N LYS A 122 -14.17 -6.14 0.79
CA LYS A 122 -14.42 -5.37 -0.44
C LYS A 122 -14.04 -3.91 -0.27
N ILE A 123 -13.62 -3.24 -1.34
CA ILE A 123 -13.38 -1.79 -1.30
C ILE A 123 -14.68 -1.07 -0.94
N ALA A 124 -14.71 -0.44 0.23
CA ALA A 124 -15.86 0.34 0.68
C ALA A 124 -15.97 1.67 -0.08
N SER A 125 -17.20 2.14 -0.26
CA SER A 125 -17.47 3.46 -0.82
C SER A 125 -16.98 4.56 0.11
N LYS A 126 -16.70 5.75 -0.44
CA LYS A 126 -16.32 6.91 0.36
C LYS A 126 -17.40 7.28 1.39
N ASP A 127 -18.67 7.19 0.99
CA ASP A 127 -19.81 7.48 1.85
C ASP A 127 -19.93 6.46 2.99
N GLN A 128 -19.69 5.18 2.71
CA GLN A 128 -19.62 4.14 3.75
C GLN A 128 -18.50 4.46 4.74
N ILE A 129 -17.29 4.74 4.26
CA ILE A 129 -16.14 5.07 5.11
C ILE A 129 -16.44 6.29 6.01
N ASP A 130 -16.96 7.37 5.43
CA ASP A 130 -17.23 8.61 6.16
C ASP A 130 -18.41 8.48 7.13
N SER A 131 -19.39 7.62 6.84
CA SER A 131 -20.49 7.30 7.75
C SER A 131 -20.03 6.57 9.02
N GLN A 132 -19.00 5.72 8.91
CA GLN A 132 -18.46 4.90 9.99
C GLN A 132 -17.52 5.69 10.92
N ARG A 133 -16.83 6.72 10.43
CA ARG A 133 -15.86 7.54 11.20
C ARG A 133 -16.44 8.37 12.35
N LYS A 134 -17.70 8.18 12.72
CA LYS A 134 -18.44 9.02 13.68
C LYS A 134 -18.27 8.60 15.15
N THR A 135 -17.42 7.62 15.46
CA THR A 135 -17.18 7.25 16.86
C THR A 135 -16.46 8.37 17.62
N SER A 136 -16.97 8.68 18.82
CA SER A 136 -16.37 9.70 19.68
C SER A 136 -15.07 9.18 20.31
N SER A 137 -14.11 10.07 20.54
CA SER A 137 -12.85 9.75 21.25
C SER A 137 -13.07 9.12 22.63
N SER A 138 -14.20 9.45 23.27
CA SER A 138 -14.67 8.86 24.53
C SER A 138 -14.95 7.35 24.43
N SER A 139 -15.53 6.88 23.32
CA SER A 139 -15.84 5.46 23.11
C SER A 139 -14.55 4.62 22.98
N ASN A 140 -13.57 5.10 22.22
CA ASN A 140 -12.29 4.40 22.07
C ASN A 140 -11.47 4.36 23.37
N LYS A 141 -11.56 5.39 24.21
CA LYS A 141 -10.93 5.37 25.54
C LYS A 141 -11.53 4.26 26.42
N GLN A 142 -12.86 4.18 26.49
CA GLN A 142 -13.55 3.13 27.25
C GLN A 142 -13.25 1.74 26.70
N PHE A 143 -13.24 1.56 25.38
CA PHE A 143 -12.90 0.29 24.74
C PHE A 143 -11.49 -0.17 25.13
N ARG A 144 -10.50 0.73 25.08
CA ARG A 144 -9.12 0.45 25.48
C ARG A 144 -9.01 0.00 26.93
N GLU A 145 -9.68 0.69 27.84
CA GLU A 145 -9.67 0.38 29.28
C GLU A 145 -10.33 -0.98 29.56
N ARG A 146 -11.53 -1.23 29.02
CA ARG A 146 -12.24 -2.52 29.23
C ARG A 146 -11.50 -3.74 28.68
N ASN A 147 -10.77 -3.57 27.58
CA ASN A 147 -10.06 -4.65 26.90
C ASN A 147 -8.56 -4.72 27.24
N ASN A 148 -8.09 -3.92 28.21
CA ASN A 148 -6.69 -3.89 28.65
C ASN A 148 -5.68 -3.67 27.50
N ILE A 149 -6.02 -2.85 26.50
CA ILE A 149 -5.13 -2.63 25.34
C ILE A 149 -3.96 -1.72 25.77
N PRO A 150 -2.70 -2.20 25.74
CA PRO A 150 -1.55 -1.44 26.20
C PRO A 150 -1.22 -0.27 25.27
N LYS A 151 -0.53 0.76 25.78
CA LYS A 151 -0.13 1.94 24.99
C LYS A 151 0.81 1.63 23.82
N SER A 152 1.40 0.44 23.76
CA SER A 152 2.20 -0.03 22.61
C SER A 152 1.34 -0.48 21.43
N GLN A 153 0.05 -0.75 21.65
CA GLN A 153 -0.90 -1.11 20.61
C GLN A 153 -1.80 0.07 20.26
N ASP A 154 -2.31 0.10 19.04
CA ASP A 154 -3.38 0.98 18.59
C ASP A 154 -4.70 0.16 18.53
N ILE A 155 -5.86 0.85 18.53
CA ILE A 155 -7.14 0.16 18.32
C ILE A 155 -7.29 0.00 16.81
N ASP A 156 -7.38 -1.25 16.39
CA ASP A 156 -7.51 -1.68 15.01
C ASP A 156 -8.88 -2.32 14.79
N HIS A 157 -9.35 -2.35 13.55
CA HIS A 157 -10.56 -3.08 13.19
C HIS A 157 -10.21 -4.46 12.66
N ILE A 158 -10.90 -5.54 13.03
CA ILE A 158 -10.59 -6.90 12.52
C ILE A 158 -10.72 -6.92 10.99
N GLN A 159 -11.86 -6.45 10.48
CA GLN A 159 -12.06 -6.06 9.09
C GLN A 159 -11.95 -4.53 9.00
N ASP A 160 -11.03 -4.01 8.18
CA ASP A 160 -10.85 -2.56 8.09
C ASP A 160 -12.10 -1.86 7.54
N ILE A 161 -12.33 -0.62 7.97
CA ILE A 161 -13.43 0.22 7.43
C ILE A 161 -13.26 0.49 5.93
N GLN A 162 -12.02 0.61 5.42
CA GLN A 162 -11.76 0.73 3.97
C GLN A 162 -12.14 -0.54 3.18
N PHE A 163 -12.40 -1.62 3.91
CA PHE A 163 -12.61 -2.99 3.46
C PHE A 163 -14.01 -3.52 3.81
N ASP A 164 -14.98 -2.60 3.91
CA ASP A 164 -16.39 -2.83 4.26
C ASP A 164 -16.62 -3.28 5.71
N GLY A 165 -15.62 -3.07 6.59
CA GLY A 165 -15.74 -3.31 8.02
C GLY A 165 -16.59 -2.23 8.73
N MET A 166 -17.38 -2.65 9.72
CA MET A 166 -18.19 -1.74 10.55
C MET A 166 -17.41 -1.19 11.75
N ASP A 167 -17.66 0.07 12.13
CA ASP A 167 -17.05 0.67 13.33
C ASP A 167 -17.81 0.30 14.62
N VAL A 168 -17.77 -0.98 14.98
CA VAL A 168 -18.43 -1.55 16.16
C VAL A 168 -17.44 -2.26 17.08
N ASP A 169 -17.71 -2.31 18.39
CA ASP A 169 -16.84 -2.94 19.39
C ASP A 169 -16.48 -4.40 19.04
N ALA A 170 -17.39 -5.16 18.43
CA ALA A 170 -17.15 -6.53 18.00
C ALA A 170 -16.12 -6.67 16.87
N ASN A 171 -15.92 -5.60 16.09
CA ASN A 171 -14.94 -5.52 15.02
C ASN A 171 -13.67 -4.78 15.48
N LYS A 172 -13.47 -4.54 16.78
CA LYS A 172 -12.27 -3.84 17.28
C LYS A 172 -11.34 -4.80 18.01
N GLN A 173 -10.03 -4.57 17.87
CA GLN A 173 -8.98 -5.31 18.57
C GLN A 173 -7.79 -4.40 18.88
N GLY A 174 -6.90 -4.86 19.76
CA GLY A 174 -5.58 -4.25 19.92
C GLY A 174 -4.60 -4.82 18.90
N LEU A 175 -3.87 -3.96 18.19
CA LEU A 175 -2.81 -4.36 17.26
C LEU A 175 -1.53 -3.56 17.56
N ASP A 176 -0.36 -4.20 17.49
CA ASP A 176 0.92 -3.51 17.69
C ASP A 176 0.99 -2.24 16.83
N ARG A 177 1.40 -1.12 17.44
CA ARG A 177 1.38 0.18 16.79
C ARG A 177 2.22 0.21 15.50
N SER A 178 3.38 -0.45 15.51
CA SER A 178 4.27 -0.49 14.33
C SER A 178 3.61 -1.27 13.20
N VAL A 179 3.01 -2.42 13.54
CA VAL A 179 2.27 -3.28 12.60
C VAL A 179 1.05 -2.55 12.04
N ASN A 180 0.19 -2.01 12.90
CA ASN A 180 -1.05 -1.34 12.51
C ASN A 180 -0.80 -0.19 11.52
N ARG A 181 0.16 0.69 11.85
CA ARG A 181 0.47 1.84 11.00
C ARG A 181 1.09 1.44 9.67
N SER A 182 1.96 0.43 9.67
CA SER A 182 2.57 -0.08 8.45
C SER A 182 1.52 -0.71 7.53
N LEU A 183 0.73 -1.66 8.04
CA LEU A 183 -0.28 -2.35 7.23
C LEU A 183 -1.35 -1.41 6.72
N GLY A 184 -1.90 -0.54 7.57
CA GLY A 184 -2.92 0.42 7.14
C GLY A 184 -2.44 1.30 5.98
N ARG A 185 -1.16 1.66 5.96
CA ARG A 185 -0.57 2.44 4.87
C ARG A 185 -0.30 1.61 3.62
N GLN A 186 0.26 0.40 3.78
CA GLN A 186 0.50 -0.51 2.66
C GLN A 186 -0.79 -0.84 1.94
N PHE A 187 -1.83 -1.24 2.68
CA PHE A 187 -3.16 -1.52 2.14
C PHE A 187 -3.75 -0.32 1.42
N LYS A 188 -3.77 0.86 2.05
CA LYS A 188 -4.27 2.08 1.40
C LYS A 188 -3.57 2.39 0.07
N ASN A 189 -2.25 2.19 0.01
CA ASN A 189 -1.47 2.45 -1.20
C ASN A 189 -1.64 1.35 -2.26
N GLY A 190 -1.81 0.10 -1.85
CA GLY A 190 -1.99 -1.05 -2.76
C GLY A 190 -3.38 -1.11 -3.39
N THR A 191 -4.40 -0.68 -2.65
CA THR A 191 -5.80 -0.80 -3.03
C THR A 191 -6.47 0.52 -3.43
N GLY A 192 -5.79 1.65 -3.27
CA GLY A 192 -6.37 2.99 -3.47
C GLY A 192 -6.85 3.31 -4.89
N ASP A 193 -6.37 2.57 -5.89
CA ASP A 193 -6.79 2.71 -7.30
C ASP A 193 -7.92 1.72 -7.68
N LEU A 194 -8.29 0.80 -6.79
CA LEU A 194 -9.31 -0.21 -7.06
C LEU A 194 -10.71 0.41 -6.95
N ALA A 195 -11.61 -0.03 -7.83
CA ALA A 195 -12.98 0.46 -7.84
C ALA A 195 -13.73 0.01 -6.57
N GLU A 196 -14.71 0.82 -6.17
CA GLU A 196 -15.68 0.44 -5.14
C GLU A 196 -16.30 -0.94 -5.41
N GLY A 197 -16.47 -1.74 -4.36
CA GLY A 197 -17.03 -3.09 -4.46
C GLY A 197 -16.05 -4.16 -4.97
N THR A 198 -14.81 -3.78 -5.34
CA THR A 198 -13.78 -4.76 -5.73
C THR A 198 -13.51 -5.71 -4.56
N VAL A 199 -13.64 -7.01 -4.81
CA VAL A 199 -13.41 -8.08 -3.82
C VAL A 199 -11.92 -8.32 -3.64
N LEU A 200 -11.48 -8.41 -2.38
CA LEU A 200 -10.10 -8.78 -2.02
C LEU A 200 -10.13 -10.11 -1.27
N ARG A 201 -9.28 -11.07 -1.65
CA ARG A 201 -9.34 -12.45 -1.10
C ARG A 201 -8.12 -12.83 -0.27
N ASN A 202 -6.94 -12.89 -0.88
CA ASN A 202 -5.76 -13.42 -0.19
C ASN A 202 -4.84 -12.28 0.25
N PHE A 203 -5.04 -11.79 1.48
CA PHE A 203 -4.06 -10.92 2.14
C PHE A 203 -2.93 -11.78 2.69
N LYS A 204 -1.70 -11.46 2.35
CA LYS A 204 -0.53 -12.16 2.89
C LYS A 204 0.64 -11.23 3.14
N MET A 205 1.42 -11.58 4.16
CA MET A 205 2.73 -11.01 4.35
C MET A 205 3.74 -11.69 3.43
N VAL A 206 4.61 -10.91 2.83
CA VAL A 206 5.76 -11.40 2.06
C VAL A 206 7.04 -10.82 2.64
N ASP A 207 8.11 -11.60 2.56
CA ASP A 207 9.44 -11.08 2.85
C ASP A 207 9.71 -9.88 1.94
N LYS A 208 10.24 -8.83 2.56
CA LYS A 208 10.72 -7.69 1.82
C LYS A 208 11.74 -8.23 0.83
N ILE A 209 11.53 -7.95 -0.46
CA ILE A 209 12.51 -8.29 -1.48
C ILE A 209 13.70 -7.38 -1.22
N THR A 210 14.62 -7.87 -0.39
CA THR A 210 15.93 -7.26 -0.23
C THR A 210 16.66 -7.52 -1.54
N PRO A 211 17.13 -6.47 -2.24
CA PRO A 211 17.87 -6.67 -3.49
C PRO A 211 19.14 -7.50 -3.28
#